data_AF-A0A9E5PIF3-F1
#
_entry.id   AF-A0A9E5PIF3-F1
#
_cell.length_a   1.000
_cell.length_b   1.000
_cell.length_c   1.000
_cell.angle_alpha   90.00
_cell.angle_beta   90.00
_cell.angle_gamma   90.00
#
_symmetry.space_group_name_H-M   'P 1'
#
loop_
_entity.id
_entity.type
_entity.pdbx_description
1 polymer ?
#
loop_
_entity_poly.entity_id
_entity_poly.type
_entity_poly.pdbx_seq_one_letter_code
_entity_poly.pdbx_strand_id
1 'polypeptide(L)'
;KARAICYVWAAREPVGSMYRSPYLEQVATIVVQSGNQGAGRWASVERDLMADYRAFFGELPERVSAVALMVDTDNTRSRTRAYFDDVLLEFWTSGMRR
;
A
#
# COMPACT_ATOMS: atom_id res chain seq x y z
N LYS A 1 5.48 -19.65 0.21
CA LYS A 1 4.54 -18.94 1.13
C LYS A 1 4.24 -17.59 0.49
N ALA A 2 2.98 -17.15 0.47
CA ALA A 2 2.61 -15.86 -0.11
C ALA A 2 3.15 -14.70 0.75
N ARG A 3 3.50 -13.59 0.11
CA ARG A 3 3.89 -12.32 0.74
C ARG A 3 2.98 -11.22 0.21
N ALA A 4 2.85 -10.15 0.98
CA ALA A 4 2.03 -9.00 0.60
C ALA A 4 2.74 -7.70 0.92
N ILE A 5 2.40 -6.66 0.16
CA ILE A 5 2.68 -5.27 0.50
C ILE A 5 1.34 -4.61 0.81
N CYS A 6 1.26 -3.93 1.94
CA CYS A 6 0.12 -3.13 2.36
C CYS A 6 0.54 -1.66 2.32
N TYR A 7 -0.06 -0.90 1.41
CA TYR A 7 0.05 0.56 1.40
C TYR A 7 -0.99 1.13 2.35
N VAL A 8 -0.55 1.95 3.30
CA VAL A 8 -1.41 2.43 4.38
C VAL A 8 -1.41 3.96 4.48
N TRP A 9 -2.58 4.49 4.86
CA TRP A 9 -2.68 5.80 5.51
C TRP A 9 -2.46 5.60 7.00
N ALA A 10 -1.24 5.91 7.46
CA ALA A 10 -0.87 5.72 8.85
C ALA A 10 -1.42 6.84 9.74
N ALA A 11 -1.62 6.52 11.02
CA ALA A 11 -2.06 7.53 11.98
C ALA A 11 -0.93 8.51 12.35
N ARG A 12 0.33 8.03 12.43
CA ARG A 12 1.46 8.81 12.95
C ARG A 12 2.77 8.60 12.21
N GLU A 13 2.99 7.40 11.68
CA GLU A 13 4.25 7.00 11.05
C GLU A 13 4.50 7.90 9.82
N PRO A 14 5.74 8.39 9.60
CA PRO A 14 6.03 9.26 8.47
C PRO A 14 5.78 8.59 7.12
N VAL A 15 5.35 9.37 6.12
CA VAL A 15 5.26 8.91 4.72
C VAL A 15 6.62 8.39 4.25
N GLY A 16 6.61 7.26 3.55
CA GLY A 16 7.82 6.57 3.09
C GLY A 16 8.39 5.57 4.11
N SER A 17 7.85 5.50 5.33
CA SER A 17 8.24 4.46 6.29
C SER A 17 7.90 3.07 5.76
N MET A 18 8.81 2.12 5.93
CA MET A 18 8.66 0.72 5.53
C MET A 18 9.01 -0.19 6.70
N TYR A 19 8.10 -1.08 7.09
CA TYR A 19 8.31 -1.99 8.22
C TYR A 19 7.51 -3.28 8.08
N ARG A 20 7.90 -4.32 8.83
CA ARG A 20 7.13 -5.57 8.89
C ARG A 20 5.84 -5.36 9.67
N SER A 21 4.74 -5.92 9.18
CA SER A 21 3.51 -5.96 9.96
C SER A 21 3.75 -6.66 11.30
N PRO A 22 3.26 -6.10 12.42
CA PRO A 22 3.38 -6.73 13.73
C PRO A 22 2.54 -8.01 13.86
N TYR A 23 1.62 -8.26 12.92
CA TYR A 23 0.73 -9.42 12.94
C TYR A 23 1.21 -10.58 12.07
N LEU A 24 1.88 -10.28 10.95
CA LEU A 24 2.32 -11.27 9.97
C LEU A 24 3.67 -10.87 9.36
N GLU A 25 4.69 -11.68 9.60
CA GLU A 25 6.05 -11.42 9.12
C GLU A 25 6.19 -11.37 7.59
N GLN A 26 5.23 -11.93 6.85
CA GLN A 26 5.23 -11.96 5.38
C GLN A 26 4.65 -10.69 4.75
N VAL A 27 4.15 -9.76 5.57
CA VAL A 27 3.50 -8.54 5.13
C VAL A 27 4.43 -7.36 5.37
N ALA A 28 4.77 -6.66 4.29
CA ALA A 28 5.41 -5.36 4.33
C ALA A 28 4.34 -4.28 4.46
N THR A 29 4.53 -3.33 5.37
CA THR A 29 3.71 -2.13 5.46
C THR A 29 4.50 -0.95 4.94
N ILE A 30 3.91 -0.20 4.01
CA ILE A 30 4.50 1.01 3.41
C ILE A 30 3.55 2.17 3.61
N VAL A 31 4.03 3.24 4.24
CA VAL A 31 3.20 4.41 4.55
C VAL A 31 3.15 5.35 3.37
N VAL A 32 1.95 5.56 2.80
CA VAL A 32 1.73 6.46 1.64
C VAL A 32 1.05 7.78 2.02
N GLN A 33 0.50 7.88 3.23
CA GLN A 33 0.06 9.13 3.87
C GLN A 33 0.15 8.99 5.38
N SER A 34 0.23 10.12 6.08
CA SER A 34 0.23 10.13 7.53
C SER A 34 -0.72 11.18 8.12
N GLY A 35 -1.37 10.82 9.22
CA GLY A 35 -2.23 11.69 9.99
C GLY A 35 -3.55 12.05 9.29
N ASN A 36 -4.24 13.05 9.85
CA ASN A 36 -5.61 13.38 9.47
C ASN A 36 -5.74 14.57 8.49
N GLN A 37 -4.62 15.16 8.05
CA GLN A 37 -4.65 16.39 7.25
C GLN A 37 -5.28 16.20 5.86
N GLY A 38 -5.23 14.98 5.31
CA GLY A 38 -5.83 14.62 4.02
C GLY A 38 -7.29 14.16 4.10
N ALA A 39 -7.89 14.06 5.29
CA ALA A 39 -9.22 13.50 5.44
C ALA A 39 -10.30 14.34 4.74
N GLY A 40 -11.26 13.65 4.11
CA GLY A 40 -12.36 14.28 3.37
C GLY A 40 -11.95 14.85 2.01
N ARG A 41 -10.72 14.60 1.54
CA ARG A 41 -10.23 15.02 0.23
C ARG A 41 -9.79 13.80 -0.56
N TRP A 42 -9.89 13.88 -1.89
CA TRP A 42 -9.27 12.92 -2.78
C TRP A 42 -7.75 13.04 -2.69
N ALA A 43 -7.07 11.91 -2.70
CA ALA A 43 -5.63 11.83 -2.75
C ALA A 43 -5.24 10.72 -3.73
N SER A 44 -4.33 11.04 -4.64
CA SER A 44 -3.79 10.08 -5.59
C SER A 44 -2.53 9.44 -5.02
N VAL A 45 -2.38 8.14 -5.20
CA VAL A 45 -1.19 7.38 -4.81
C VAL A 45 -0.77 6.53 -6.00
N GLU A 46 0.47 6.69 -6.44
CA GLU A 46 1.11 5.87 -7.47
C GLU A 46 2.35 5.21 -6.89
N ARG A 47 2.55 3.91 -7.14
CA ARG A 47 3.68 3.14 -6.62
C ARG A 47 4.20 2.15 -7.66
N ASP A 48 5.52 2.02 -7.70
CA ASP A 48 6.18 0.92 -8.40
C ASP A 48 6.21 -0.31 -7.48
N LEU A 49 5.27 -1.22 -7.71
CA LEU A 49 5.12 -2.43 -6.91
C LEU A 49 6.38 -3.33 -6.96
N MET A 50 7.08 -3.37 -8.09
CA MET A 50 8.26 -4.22 -8.27
C MET A 50 9.46 -3.65 -7.50
N ALA A 51 9.64 -2.32 -7.57
CA ALA A 51 10.67 -1.62 -6.82
C ALA A 51 10.42 -1.75 -5.31
N ASP A 52 9.19 -1.55 -4.85
CA ASP A 52 8.82 -1.66 -3.43
C ASP A 52 8.99 -3.07 -2.89
N TYR A 53 8.56 -4.07 -3.67
CA TYR A 53 8.74 -5.47 -3.30
C TYR A 53 10.24 -5.82 -3.18
N ARG A 54 11.06 -5.39 -4.15
CA ARG A 54 12.51 -5.63 -4.10
C ARG A 54 13.19 -4.89 -2.96
N ALA A 55 12.81 -3.64 -2.70
CA ALA A 55 13.38 -2.85 -1.63
C ALA A 55 13.13 -3.50 -0.26
N PHE A 56 11.95 -4.11 -0.06
CA PHE A 56 11.60 -4.71 1.23
C PHE A 56 12.06 -6.17 1.37
N PHE A 57 11.87 -6.98 0.33
CA PHE A 57 12.09 -8.42 0.38
C PHE A 57 13.41 -8.88 -0.24
N GLY A 58 14.14 -8.00 -0.93
CA GLY A 58 15.44 -8.29 -1.56
C GLY A 58 15.37 -9.08 -2.87
N GLU A 59 14.17 -9.38 -3.36
CA GLU A 59 13.94 -10.14 -4.60
C GLU A 59 12.76 -9.55 -5.38
N LEU A 60 12.53 -9.97 -6.62
CA LEU A 60 11.34 -9.57 -7.38
C LEU A 60 10.20 -10.56 -7.14
N PRO A 61 8.93 -10.12 -7.15
CA PRO A 61 7.81 -11.04 -7.09
C PRO A 61 7.63 -11.75 -8.45
N GLU A 62 7.28 -13.03 -8.43
CA GLU A 62 6.99 -13.79 -9.66
C GLU A 62 5.68 -13.33 -10.32
N ARG A 63 4.67 -13.00 -9.51
CA ARG A 63 3.35 -12.56 -9.97
C ARG A 63 2.58 -11.81 -8.88
N VAL A 64 1.69 -10.91 -9.28
CA VAL A 64 0.63 -10.36 -8.42
C VAL A 64 -0.56 -11.31 -8.47
N SER A 65 -0.91 -11.95 -7.36
CA SER A 65 -1.99 -12.94 -7.32
C SER A 65 -3.35 -12.35 -6.92
N ALA A 66 -3.35 -11.19 -6.25
CA ALA A 66 -4.55 -10.49 -5.83
C ALA A 66 -4.23 -9.01 -5.53
N VAL A 67 -5.25 -8.17 -5.66
CA VAL A 67 -5.27 -6.79 -5.16
C VAL A 67 -6.47 -6.66 -4.24
N ALA A 68 -6.28 -6.04 -3.08
CA ALA A 68 -7.34 -5.78 -2.11
C ALA A 68 -7.37 -4.29 -1.78
N LEU A 69 -8.57 -3.74 -1.71
CA LEU A 69 -8.83 -2.39 -1.18
C LEU A 69 -9.56 -2.59 0.14
N MET A 70 -9.05 -1.95 1.19
CA MET A 70 -9.56 -2.17 2.54
C MET A 70 -9.73 -0.84 3.26
N VAL A 71 -10.79 -0.78 4.05
CA VAL A 71 -11.05 0.28 5.01
C VAL A 71 -11.24 -0.43 6.34
N ASP A 72 -10.18 -0.55 7.11
CA ASP A 72 -10.17 -1.26 8.38
C ASP A 72 -10.39 -0.31 9.56
N THR A 73 -11.19 -0.76 10.52
CA THR A 73 -11.38 -0.11 11.82
C THR A 73 -11.37 -1.10 12.98
N ASP A 74 -11.01 -2.36 12.70
CA ASP A 74 -11.00 -3.47 13.65
C ASP A 74 -10.16 -3.17 14.90
N ASN A 75 -9.02 -2.50 14.73
CA ASN A 75 -8.14 -2.12 15.83
C ASN A 75 -8.61 -0.90 16.64
N THR A 76 -9.54 -0.10 16.10
CA THR A 76 -10.01 1.13 16.76
C THR A 76 -11.43 1.01 17.32
N ARG A 77 -12.15 -0.05 16.95
CA ARG A 77 -13.60 -0.22 17.21
C ARG A 77 -14.44 0.96 16.74
N SER A 78 -13.90 1.77 15.84
CA SER A 78 -14.57 2.94 15.29
C SER A 78 -15.34 2.58 14.03
N ARG A 79 -16.05 3.55 13.46
CA ARG A 79 -16.67 3.45 12.15
C ARG A 79 -16.05 4.49 11.25
N THR A 80 -15.69 4.08 10.04
CA THR A 80 -15.19 5.00 9.03
C THR A 80 -15.77 4.64 7.66
N ARG A 81 -15.57 5.53 6.71
CA ARG A 81 -15.92 5.36 5.31
C ARG A 81 -14.82 5.96 4.47
N ALA A 82 -14.36 5.23 3.46
CA ALA A 82 -13.52 5.76 2.40
C ALA A 82 -14.17 5.47 1.05
N TYR A 83 -13.81 6.27 0.06
CA TYR A 83 -14.15 6.05 -1.34
C TYR A 83 -12.85 5.82 -2.09
N PHE A 84 -12.90 4.90 -3.06
CA PHE A 84 -11.80 4.62 -3.96
C PHE A 84 -12.29 4.89 -5.37
N ASP A 85 -11.45 5.53 -6.17
CA ASP A 85 -11.69 5.78 -7.58
C ASP A 85 -10.37 5.65 -8.33
N ASP A 86 -10.44 5.49 -9.65
CA ASP A 86 -9.28 5.41 -10.54
C ASP A 86 -8.22 4.36 -10.12
N VAL A 87 -8.68 3.18 -9.68
CA VAL A 87 -7.79 2.09 -9.26
C VAL A 87 -7.25 1.36 -10.47
N LEU A 88 -5.99 1.66 -10.80
CA LEU A 88 -5.29 1.11 -11.97
C LEU A 88 -4.12 0.22 -11.54
N LEU A 89 -4.00 -0.93 -12.20
CA LEU A 89 -2.81 -1.79 -12.14
C LEU A 89 -2.24 -1.88 -13.55
N GLU A 90 -1.10 -1.24 -13.76
CA GLU A 90 -0.48 -1.13 -15.07
C GLU A 90 0.81 -1.96 -15.15
N PHE A 91 1.02 -2.58 -16.31
CA PHE A 91 2.22 -3.35 -16.62
C PHE A 91 2.98 -2.62 -17.71
N TRP A 92 4.13 -2.06 -17.36
CA TRP A 92 5.00 -1.41 -18.32
C TRP A 92 6.04 -2.40 -18.81
N THR A 93 6.00 -2.73 -20.09
CA THR A 93 7.18 -3.29 -20.76
C THR A 93 8.11 -2.13 -21.10
N SER A 94 9.40 -2.30 -20.83
CA SER A 94 10.46 -1.32 -21.12
C SER A 94 10.25 -0.65 -22.49
N GLY A 95 9.88 0.63 -22.52
CA GLY A 95 9.69 1.40 -23.76
C GLY A 95 8.44 2.28 -23.84
N MET A 96 7.45 2.07 -22.97
CA MET A 96 6.30 2.99 -22.85
C MET A 96 6.37 3.75 -21.53
N ARG A 97 6.84 5.00 -21.61
CA ARG A 97 6.46 6.05 -20.66
C ARG A 97 5.54 6.99 -21.42
N ARG A 98 4.32 7.18 -20.95
CA ARG A 98 3.52 8.37 -21.27
C ARG A 98 3.55 9.29 -20.04
#